data_AF-A0A4V1IU11-F1
#
_entry.id   AF-A0A4V1IU11-F1
#
_cell.length_a   1.000
_cell.length_b   1.000
_cell.length_c   1.000
_cell.angle_alpha   90.00
_cell.angle_beta   90.00
_cell.angle_gamma   90.00
#
_symmetry.space_group_name_H-M   'P 1'
#
loop_
_entity.id
_entity.type
_entity.pdbx_description
1 polymer ?
#
loop_
_entity_poly.entity_id
_entity_poly.type
_entity_poly.pdbx_seq_one_letter_code
_entity_poly.pdbx_strand_id
1 'polypeptide(L)'
;DDDRGMDYESLLRLGQAIGPAVHPGLTADQIEELPYKKWREGMAGVNDQRCSICLEDYTRGERLITLPCRHVFHKTCISMWLQSHKECPICR
;
A
#
# COMPACT_ATOMS: atom_id res chain seq x y z
N ASP A 1 -41.02 10.84 15.58
CA ASP A 1 -40.76 9.55 14.94
C ASP A 1 -39.25 9.43 14.77
N ASP A 2 -38.67 8.43 15.43
CA ASP A 2 -37.23 8.19 15.56
C ASP A 2 -36.94 6.83 14.93
N ASP A 3 -36.96 6.80 13.59
CA ASP A 3 -36.63 5.68 12.73
C ASP A 3 -35.10 5.60 12.60
N ARG A 4 -34.53 5.16 13.72
CA ARG A 4 -33.12 4.85 13.92
C ARG A 4 -32.58 3.93 12.83
N GLY A 5 -31.34 4.22 12.48
CA GLY A 5 -30.52 3.59 11.45
C GLY A 5 -30.64 2.08 11.34
N MET A 6 -30.42 1.65 10.10
CA MET A 6 -30.38 0.28 9.60
C MET A 6 -30.03 -0.74 10.70
N ASP A 7 -30.97 -1.65 10.97
CA ASP A 7 -30.87 -2.61 12.06
C ASP A 7 -29.59 -3.47 11.95
N TYR A 8 -29.07 -3.90 13.11
CA TYR A 8 -27.84 -4.69 13.18
C TYR A 8 -27.97 -6.03 12.42
N GLU A 9 -29.18 -6.58 12.34
CA GLU A 9 -29.45 -7.82 11.61
C GLU A 9 -29.27 -7.63 10.10
N SER A 10 -29.69 -6.49 9.56
CA SER A 10 -29.50 -6.08 8.16
C SER A 10 -28.03 -5.85 7.86
N LEU A 11 -27.29 -5.21 8.77
CA LEU A 11 -25.83 -5.07 8.64
C LEU A 11 -25.11 -6.43 8.65
N LEU A 12 -25.53 -7.37 9.52
CA LEU A 12 -24.96 -8.71 9.59
C LEU A 12 -25.26 -9.51 8.31
N ARG A 13 -26.51 -9.44 7.81
CA ARG A 13 -26.92 -10.07 6.55
C ARG A 13 -26.12 -9.53 5.36
N LEU A 14 -25.85 -8.23 5.31
CA LEU A 14 -25.02 -7.62 4.27
C LEU A 14 -23.57 -8.13 4.33
N GLY A 15 -22.97 -8.19 5.52
CA GLY A 15 -21.62 -8.75 5.71
C GLY A 15 -21.53 -10.22 5.27
N GLN A 16 -22.56 -11.01 5.56
CA GLN A 16 -22.64 -12.41 5.16
C GLN A 16 -22.81 -12.58 3.63
N ALA A 17 -23.58 -11.69 3.00
CA ALA A 17 -23.90 -11.76 1.58
C ALA A 17 -22.76 -11.25 0.68
N ILE A 18 -22.08 -10.19 1.10
CA ILE A 18 -20.99 -9.56 0.34
C ILE A 18 -19.65 -10.28 0.58
N GLY A 19 -19.49 -10.93 1.74
CA GLY A 19 -18.22 -11.54 2.15
C GLY A 19 -17.15 -10.48 2.46
N PRO A 20 -15.92 -10.89 2.86
CA PRO A 20 -14.84 -9.93 3.03
C PRO A 20 -14.54 -9.29 1.67
N ALA A 21 -14.57 -7.95 1.62
CA ALA A 21 -14.12 -7.18 0.48
C ALA A 21 -12.59 -7.30 0.34
N VAL A 22 -12.11 -8.47 -0.08
CA VAL A 22 -10.73 -8.69 -0.46
C VAL A 22 -10.61 -8.30 -1.93
N HIS A 23 -10.16 -7.08 -2.19
CA HIS A 23 -9.67 -6.74 -3.50
C HIS A 23 -8.34 -7.49 -3.67
N PRO A 24 -8.27 -8.55 -4.50
CA PRO A 24 -7.07 -9.37 -4.54
C PRO A 24 -5.93 -8.49 -5.05
N GLY A 25 -4.92 -8.23 -4.23
CA GLY A 25 -3.74 -7.47 -4.63
C GLY A 25 -2.86 -8.26 -5.61
N LEU A 26 -1.58 -7.93 -5.64
CA LEU A 26 -0.55 -8.68 -6.36
C LEU A 26 -0.07 -9.87 -5.53
N THR A 27 0.31 -10.97 -6.19
CA THR A 27 0.93 -12.10 -5.49
C THR A 27 2.35 -11.75 -5.05
N ALA A 28 2.87 -12.44 -4.03
CA ALA A 28 4.22 -12.21 -3.53
C ALA A 28 5.29 -12.35 -4.64
N ASP A 29 5.12 -13.32 -5.53
CA ASP A 29 6.03 -13.54 -6.66
C ASP A 29 6.07 -12.34 -7.61
N GLN A 30 4.89 -11.82 -7.99
CA GLN A 30 4.77 -10.64 -8.86
C GLN A 30 5.41 -9.39 -8.25
N ILE A 31 5.37 -9.28 -6.92
CA ILE A 31 5.94 -8.16 -6.19
C ILE A 31 7.46 -8.27 -6.08
N GLU A 32 8.00 -9.49 -5.94
CA GLU A 32 9.44 -9.71 -5.84
C GLU A 32 10.17 -9.38 -7.15
N GLU A 33 9.50 -9.57 -8.29
CA GLU A 33 9.99 -9.22 -9.63
C GLU A 33 10.04 -7.70 -9.90
N LEU A 34 9.46 -6.87 -9.02
CA LEU A 34 9.47 -5.42 -9.21
C LEU A 34 10.90 -4.86 -9.15
N PRO A 35 11.24 -3.93 -10.07
CA PRO A 35 12.56 -3.32 -10.10
C PRO A 35 12.79 -2.50 -8.82
N TYR A 36 13.88 -2.80 -8.11
CA TYR A 36 14.31 -2.06 -6.94
C TYR A 36 15.70 -1.44 -7.15
N LYS A 37 15.95 -0.31 -6.51
CA LYS A 37 17.25 0.36 -6.43
C LYS A 37 17.72 0.37 -4.99
N LYS A 38 19.04 0.32 -4.78
CA LYS A 38 19.60 0.51 -3.44
C LYS A 38 19.76 2.00 -3.15
N TRP A 39 19.32 2.43 -1.97
CA TRP A 39 19.51 3.80 -1.53
C TRP A 39 20.99 4.12 -1.35
N ARG A 40 21.40 5.30 -1.83
CA ARG A 40 22.74 5.87 -1.63
C ARG A 40 22.60 7.30 -1.13
N GLU A 41 23.45 7.66 -0.19
CA GLU A 41 23.56 9.02 0.33
C GLU A 41 23.82 9.99 -0.83
N GLY A 42 23.00 11.03 -0.95
CA GLY A 42 23.05 11.99 -2.08
C GLY A 42 22.06 11.73 -3.23
N MET A 43 21.23 10.69 -3.19
CA MET A 43 20.08 10.51 -4.13
C MET A 43 18.90 11.45 -3.81
N ALA A 44 19.18 12.71 -3.47
CA ALA A 44 18.15 13.72 -3.19
C ALA A 44 17.46 14.14 -4.50
N GLY A 45 16.43 13.39 -4.89
CA GLY A 45 15.67 13.63 -6.12
C GLY A 45 14.24 13.14 -5.99
N VAL A 46 13.36 14.11 -5.76
CA VAL A 46 11.90 14.11 -5.98
C VAL A 46 11.11 13.21 -5.02
N ASN A 47 10.72 13.81 -3.89
CA ASN A 47 9.71 13.35 -2.93
C ASN A 47 10.19 12.37 -1.85
N ASP A 48 11.12 12.96 -1.10
CA ASP A 48 11.29 12.85 0.34
C ASP A 48 12.11 11.66 0.80
N GLN A 49 13.14 11.94 1.58
CA GLN A 49 14.13 10.99 2.09
C GLN A 49 13.52 9.95 3.05
N ARG A 50 12.20 9.79 3.04
CA ARG A 50 11.42 8.96 3.96
C ARG A 50 10.37 8.16 3.22
N CYS A 51 10.05 6.99 3.74
CA CYS A 51 8.96 6.18 3.25
C CYS A 51 7.63 6.66 3.83
N SER A 52 6.63 6.99 3.02
CA SER A 52 5.33 7.43 3.54
C SER A 52 4.45 6.31 4.12
N ILE A 53 4.91 5.06 4.08
CA ILE A 53 4.20 3.89 4.64
C ILE A 53 4.65 3.66 6.08
N CYS A 54 5.97 3.57 6.34
CA CYS A 54 6.51 3.38 7.70
C CYS A 54 6.92 4.69 8.38
N LEU A 55 6.94 5.81 7.64
CA LEU A 55 7.34 7.14 8.12
C LEU A 55 8.82 7.25 8.54
N GLU A 56 9.65 6.26 8.17
CA GLU A 56 11.09 6.24 8.45
C GLU A 56 11.91 6.78 7.28
N ASP A 57 13.05 7.41 7.60
CA ASP A 57 14.03 7.88 6.63
C ASP A 57 14.75 6.73 5.93
N TYR A 58 15.18 6.95 4.70
CA TYR A 58 15.94 5.99 3.90
C TYR A 58 17.39 5.92 4.35
N THR A 59 17.84 4.71 4.65
CA THR A 59 19.21 4.44 5.08
C THR A 59 20.02 3.73 4.01
N ARG A 60 21.35 3.89 4.06
CA ARG A 60 22.27 3.39 3.04
C ARG A 60 22.13 1.88 2.88
N GLY A 61 21.85 1.42 1.66
CA GLY A 61 21.76 0.00 1.34
C GLY A 61 20.33 -0.56 1.38
N GLU A 62 19.35 0.21 1.83
CA GLU A 62 17.94 -0.16 1.74
C GLU A 62 17.47 -0.30 0.30
N ARG A 63 16.54 -1.24 0.08
CA ARG A 63 15.94 -1.48 -1.23
C ARG A 63 14.71 -0.61 -1.37
N LEU A 64 14.73 0.29 -2.33
CA LEU A 64 13.63 1.17 -2.66
C LEU A 64 13.02 0.77 -4.00
N ILE A 65 11.70 0.86 -4.09
CA ILE A 65 10.95 0.69 -5.34
C ILE A 65 10.44 2.06 -5.75
N THR A 66 10.54 2.35 -7.04
CA THR A 66 9.90 3.52 -7.65
C THR A 66 8.75 3.02 -8.51
N LEU A 67 7.53 3.38 -8.13
CA LEU A 67 6.33 3.05 -8.91
C LEU A 67 6.30 3.85 -10.23
N PRO A 68 5.50 3.42 -11.23
CA PRO A 68 5.36 4.15 -12.50
C PRO A 68 4.86 5.60 -12.32
N CYS A 69 4.14 5.88 -11.22
CA CYS A 69 3.73 7.22 -10.82
C CYS A 69 4.85 8.07 -10.16
N ARG A 70 6.09 7.57 -10.17
CA ARG A 70 7.31 8.20 -9.61
C ARG A 70 7.42 8.26 -8.09
N HIS A 71 6.46 7.73 -7.34
CA HIS A 71 6.57 7.63 -5.89
C HIS A 71 7.53 6.53 -5.45
N VAL A 72 8.27 6.81 -4.38
CA VAL A 72 9.33 5.95 -3.85
C VAL A 72 8.92 5.40 -2.49
N PHE A 73 9.20 4.12 -2.25
CA PHE A 73 8.91 3.42 -1.00
C PHE A 73 9.98 2.36 -0.73
N HIS A 74 10.12 1.89 0.52
CA HIS A 74 10.85 0.65 0.77
C HIS A 74 10.20 -0.52 0.04
N LYS A 75 11.01 -1.42 -0.52
CA LYS A 75 10.54 -2.65 -1.19
C LYS A 75 9.60 -3.44 -0.27
N THR A 76 9.95 -3.55 1.00
CA THR A 76 9.16 -4.26 2.03
C THR A 76 7.84 -3.56 2.36
N CYS A 77 7.85 -2.24 2.47
CA CYS A 77 6.63 -1.48 2.79
C CYS A 77 5.63 -1.53 1.63
N ILE A 78 6.10 -1.27 0.41
CA ILE A 78 5.22 -1.30 -0.76
C ILE A 78 4.78 -2.73 -1.10
N SER A 79 5.60 -3.75 -0.81
CA SER A 79 5.20 -5.13 -1.03
C SER A 79 4.03 -5.55 -0.16
N MET A 80 4.01 -5.15 1.11
CA MET A 80 2.88 -5.40 2.01
C MET A 80 1.62 -4.66 1.53
N TRP A 81 1.77 -3.40 1.09
CA TRP A 81 0.65 -2.64 0.56
C TRP A 81 0.07 -3.26 -0.71
N LEU A 82 0.93 -3.67 -1.64
CA LEU A 82 0.54 -4.22 -2.94
C LEU A 82 -0.17 -5.58 -2.86
N GLN A 83 0.02 -6.32 -1.78
CA GLN A 83 -0.73 -7.56 -1.50
C GLN A 83 -2.21 -7.29 -1.22
N SER A 84 -2.56 -6.10 -0.73
CA SER A 84 -3.94 -5.72 -0.41
C SER A 84 -4.54 -4.70 -1.38
N HIS A 85 -3.71 -3.89 -2.05
CA HIS A 85 -4.16 -2.81 -2.95
C HIS A 85 -3.27 -2.71 -4.18
N LYS A 86 -3.82 -2.60 -5.39
CA LYS A 86 -3.02 -2.48 -6.62
C LYS A 86 -2.61 -1.03 -6.97
N GLU A 87 -2.90 -0.10 -6.08
CA GLU A 87 -2.78 1.33 -6.32
C GLU A 87 -1.66 1.95 -5.48
N CYS A 88 -1.09 3.06 -5.95
CA CYS A 88 -0.10 3.80 -5.19
C CYS A 88 -0.76 4.45 -3.95
N PRO A 89 -0.18 4.32 -2.74
CA PRO A 89 -0.71 4.94 -1.53
C PRO A 89 -0.89 6.46 -1.62
N ILE A 90 -0.12 7.13 -2.50
CA ILE A 90 -0.09 8.59 -2.63
C ILE A 90 -1.00 9.08 -3.78
N CYS A 91 -1.18 8.29 -4.85
CA CYS A 91 -1.87 8.75 -6.06
C CYS A 91 -3.38 8.52 -6.11
N ARG A 92 -3.98 7.93 -5.08
CA ARG A 92 -5.41 7.52 -5.06
C ARG A 92 -6.32 8.39 -5.92
#